data_AF-A0A287D889-F1
#
_entry.id   AF-A0A287D889-F1
#
_cell.length_a   1.000
_cell.length_b   1.000
_cell.length_c   1.000
_cell.angle_alpha   90.00
_cell.angle_beta   90.00
_cell.angle_gamma   90.00
#
_symmetry.space_group_name_H-M   'P 1'
#
loop_
_entity.id
_entity.type
_entity.pdbx_description
1 polymer ?
#
loop_
_entity_poly.entity_id
_entity_poly.type
_entity_poly.pdbx_seq_one_letter_code
_entity_poly.pdbx_strand_id
1 'polypeptide(L)'
;MFNIKNIGKTLVIRTQGTKIASDGLKGCVFKVSLADDLQNDEGKNCLTSFCGMDLTGDKMCSMVKKWQTIIEAHIDIKSTDGYLLSLFCVVFTKKCNNQIQKTSYKKMVEIMTREVQTNDLKEVVNKLIPGSSGKDIEKVCQSIYPLHDVFVRKVKMLKKPKFVVGKYMELYGSSSVKAAGGKIV
;
A
#
# COMPACT_ATOMS: atom_id res chain seq x y z
N MET A 1 -7.32 -8.07 4.56
CA MET A 1 -6.61 -6.94 3.91
C MET A 1 -7.54 -6.22 2.96
N PHE A 2 -8.17 -6.91 2.01
CA PHE A 2 -9.14 -6.30 1.10
C PHE A 2 -10.51 -6.98 1.25
N ASN A 3 -11.59 -6.21 1.13
CA ASN A 3 -12.96 -6.75 1.13
C ASN A 3 -13.24 -7.50 -0.16
N ILE A 4 -12.76 -6.98 -1.28
CA ILE A 4 -12.92 -7.56 -2.61
C ILE A 4 -11.70 -8.44 -2.89
N LYS A 5 -11.94 -9.73 -3.16
CA LYS A 5 -10.88 -10.70 -3.46
C LYS A 5 -10.68 -10.91 -4.95
N ASN A 6 -11.65 -10.52 -5.77
CA ASN A 6 -11.61 -10.69 -7.21
C ASN A 6 -11.19 -9.38 -7.87
N ILE A 7 -10.10 -9.44 -8.62
CA ILE A 7 -9.46 -8.28 -9.24
C ILE A 7 -9.76 -8.23 -10.73
N GLY A 8 -9.94 -9.39 -11.37
CA GLY A 8 -10.21 -9.50 -12.80
C GLY A 8 -9.67 -10.79 -13.40
N LYS A 9 -9.66 -10.83 -14.74
CA LYS A 9 -9.21 -11.99 -15.53
C LYS A 9 -7.96 -11.61 -16.33
N THR A 10 -7.02 -12.54 -16.46
CA THR A 10 -5.83 -12.37 -17.29
C THR A 10 -5.69 -13.57 -18.21
N LEU A 11 -5.49 -13.30 -19.49
CA LEU A 11 -5.28 -14.32 -20.51
C LEU A 11 -3.80 -14.69 -20.57
N VAL A 12 -3.52 -15.98 -20.70
CA VAL A 12 -2.16 -16.51 -20.80
C VAL A 12 -2.13 -17.60 -21.86
N ILE A 13 -0.99 -17.68 -22.56
CA ILE A 13 -0.75 -18.71 -23.56
C ILE A 13 -0.75 -20.10 -22.89
N ARG A 14 -1.35 -21.09 -23.56
CA ARG A 14 -1.35 -22.47 -23.07
C ARG A 14 0.09 -23.00 -22.88
N THR A 15 0.28 -23.83 -21.87
CA THR A 15 1.58 -24.48 -21.62
C THR A 15 1.94 -25.34 -22.84
N GLN A 16 3.12 -25.10 -23.42
CA GLN A 16 3.65 -25.86 -24.55
C GLN A 16 5.07 -26.32 -24.23
N GLY A 17 5.29 -27.64 -24.23
CA GLY A 17 6.59 -28.23 -23.87
C GLY A 17 7.02 -27.83 -22.46
N THR A 18 8.24 -27.27 -22.35
CA THR A 18 8.83 -26.82 -21.09
C THR A 18 8.38 -25.43 -20.63
N LYS A 19 7.63 -24.68 -21.46
CA LYS A 19 7.14 -23.34 -21.11
C LYS A 19 5.81 -23.42 -20.39
N ILE A 20 5.83 -23.24 -19.07
CA ILE A 20 4.64 -23.31 -18.20
C ILE A 20 3.91 -21.96 -18.19
N ALA A 21 2.59 -22.01 -18.32
CA ALA A 21 1.73 -20.82 -18.29
C ALA A 21 1.82 -20.05 -16.95
N SER A 22 2.03 -20.75 -15.83
CA SER A 22 2.18 -20.14 -14.50
C SER A 22 3.37 -19.20 -14.42
N ASP A 23 4.45 -19.50 -15.12
CA ASP A 23 5.66 -18.68 -15.06
C ASP A 23 5.49 -17.36 -15.82
N GLY A 24 4.58 -17.32 -16.80
CA GLY A 24 4.16 -16.08 -17.46
C GLY A 24 3.30 -15.16 -16.59
N LEU A 25 2.68 -15.70 -15.53
CA LEU A 25 1.90 -14.91 -14.56
C LEU A 25 2.71 -14.48 -13.35
N LYS A 26 3.75 -15.25 -12.99
CA LYS A 26 4.64 -14.91 -11.89
C LYS A 26 5.43 -13.65 -12.24
N GLY A 27 5.32 -12.63 -11.39
CA GLY A 27 5.98 -11.35 -11.59
C GLY A 27 5.13 -10.29 -12.30
N CYS A 28 3.94 -10.65 -12.80
CA CYS A 28 2.98 -9.65 -13.26
C CYS A 28 2.50 -8.79 -12.08
N VAL A 29 2.43 -7.48 -12.30
CA VAL A 29 1.93 -6.50 -11.32
C VAL A 29 0.60 -5.96 -11.84
N PHE A 30 -0.45 -6.12 -11.02
CA PHE A 30 -1.77 -5.60 -11.31
C PHE A 30 -2.00 -4.31 -10.53
N LYS A 31 -2.41 -3.24 -11.22
CA LYS A 31 -2.79 -1.96 -10.61
C LYS A 31 -4.30 -1.83 -10.68
N VAL A 32 -4.96 -1.79 -9.52
CA VAL A 32 -6.42 -1.73 -9.40
C VAL A 32 -6.79 -0.63 -8.40
N SER A 33 -7.89 0.07 -8.67
CA SER A 33 -8.40 1.09 -7.76
C SER A 33 -9.03 0.44 -6.53
N LEU A 34 -8.92 1.06 -5.36
CA LEU A 34 -9.59 0.57 -4.15
C LEU A 34 -11.12 0.61 -4.25
N ALA A 35 -11.67 1.35 -5.22
CA ALA A 35 -13.11 1.50 -5.44
C ALA A 35 -13.70 0.52 -6.46
N ASP A 36 -12.89 -0.31 -7.12
CA ASP A 36 -13.38 -1.19 -8.18
C ASP A 36 -13.98 -2.49 -7.60
N ASP A 37 -15.30 -2.64 -7.72
CA ASP A 37 -16.04 -3.88 -7.46
C ASP A 37 -16.09 -4.76 -8.72
N LEU A 38 -15.35 -5.88 -8.73
CA LEU A 38 -15.45 -6.88 -9.80
C LEU A 38 -16.28 -8.10 -9.40
N GLN A 39 -17.18 -8.50 -10.31
CA GLN A 39 -18.05 -9.66 -10.18
C GLN A 39 -17.27 -10.98 -10.12
N ASN A 40 -17.88 -11.95 -9.46
CA ASN A 40 -17.29 -13.25 -9.14
C ASN A 40 -17.60 -14.24 -10.28
N ASP A 41 -16.58 -14.59 -11.05
CA ASP A 41 -16.66 -15.67 -12.04
C ASP A 41 -15.77 -16.84 -11.60
N GLU A 42 -16.35 -18.03 -11.58
CA GLU A 42 -15.69 -19.25 -11.14
C GLU A 42 -14.65 -19.72 -12.16
N GLY A 43 -13.37 -19.79 -11.77
CA GLY A 43 -12.26 -20.15 -12.66
C GLY A 43 -10.99 -20.59 -11.93
N LYS A 44 -9.87 -20.63 -12.66
CA LYS A 44 -8.55 -20.92 -12.07
C LYS A 44 -8.05 -19.69 -11.31
N ASN A 45 -7.83 -19.83 -10.01
CA ASN A 45 -7.47 -18.71 -9.13
C ASN A 45 -5.96 -18.46 -9.10
N CYS A 46 -5.57 -17.19 -9.22
CA CYS A 46 -4.20 -16.73 -9.03
C CYS A 46 -4.14 -15.86 -7.77
N LEU A 47 -3.25 -16.19 -6.84
CA LEU A 47 -3.07 -15.45 -5.60
C LEU A 47 -2.10 -14.28 -5.84
N THR A 48 -2.45 -13.07 -5.39
CA THR A 48 -1.67 -11.83 -5.60
C THR A 48 -1.25 -11.15 -4.29
N SER A 49 0.07 -10.95 -4.11
CA SER A 49 0.60 -10.21 -2.95
C SER A 49 0.53 -8.71 -3.16
N PHE A 50 0.37 -7.96 -2.08
CA PHE A 50 0.62 -6.52 -2.06
C PHE A 50 2.05 -6.22 -2.55
N CYS A 51 2.17 -5.28 -3.49
CA CYS A 51 3.46 -4.83 -4.05
C CYS A 51 3.73 -3.34 -3.80
N GLY A 52 2.67 -2.53 -3.68
CA GLY A 52 2.76 -1.09 -3.47
C GLY A 52 1.41 -0.42 -3.60
N MET A 53 1.38 0.86 -3.25
CA MET A 53 0.21 1.73 -3.31
C MET A 53 0.64 3.07 -3.92
N ASP A 54 -0.21 3.69 -4.71
CA ASP A 54 0.07 4.99 -5.32
C ASP A 54 -1.22 5.80 -5.38
N LEU A 55 -1.14 7.08 -5.05
CA LEU A 55 -2.22 8.02 -5.33
C LEU A 55 -2.31 8.28 -6.83
N THR A 56 -3.51 8.52 -7.31
CA THR A 56 -3.74 8.89 -8.70
C THR A 56 -3.22 10.31 -8.97
N GLY A 57 -2.78 10.57 -10.21
CA GLY A 57 -2.20 11.86 -10.58
C GLY A 57 -3.21 13.00 -10.48
N ASP A 58 -4.47 12.74 -10.85
CA ASP A 58 -5.59 13.65 -10.69
C ASP A 58 -5.77 14.10 -9.23
N LYS A 59 -5.72 13.17 -8.27
CA LYS A 59 -5.85 13.52 -6.85
C LYS A 59 -4.68 14.37 -6.37
N MET A 60 -3.45 14.05 -6.78
CA MET A 60 -2.27 14.85 -6.44
C MET A 60 -2.36 16.26 -7.03
N CYS A 61 -2.67 16.39 -8.32
CA CYS A 61 -2.82 17.69 -8.99
C CYS A 61 -3.96 18.53 -8.39
N SER A 62 -5.04 17.89 -7.93
CA SER A 62 -6.17 18.58 -7.29
C SER A 62 -5.83 19.18 -5.92
N MET A 63 -4.92 18.55 -5.16
CA MET A 63 -4.54 19.02 -3.82
C MET A 63 -3.53 20.19 -3.88
N VAL A 64 -2.71 20.26 -4.92
CA VAL A 64 -1.72 21.32 -5.08
C VAL A 64 -2.40 22.62 -5.49
N LYS A 65 -2.49 23.58 -4.55
CA LYS A 65 -3.05 24.92 -4.79
C LYS A 65 -1.99 26.01 -4.69
N LYS A 66 -2.22 27.12 -5.40
CA LYS A 66 -1.36 28.31 -5.31
C LYS A 66 -1.42 28.90 -3.90
N TRP A 67 -0.30 29.45 -3.42
CA TRP A 67 -0.17 30.08 -2.10
C TRP A 67 -0.25 29.15 -0.88
N GLN A 68 -0.02 27.85 -1.08
CA GLN A 68 0.12 26.86 -0.01
C GLN A 68 1.52 26.25 -0.04
N THR A 69 2.04 25.87 1.14
CA THR A 69 3.31 25.15 1.21
C THR A 69 3.06 23.65 1.27
N ILE A 70 3.84 22.91 0.47
CA ILE A 70 3.84 21.45 0.40
C ILE A 70 5.00 20.95 1.27
N ILE A 71 4.71 19.99 2.12
CA ILE A 71 5.69 19.29 2.95
C ILE A 71 5.74 17.85 2.44
N GLU A 72 6.89 17.45 1.91
CA GLU A 72 7.11 16.07 1.46
C GLU A 72 8.07 15.37 2.44
N ALA A 73 7.76 14.11 2.75
CA ALA A 73 8.58 13.24 3.59
C ALA A 73 8.79 11.89 2.90
N HIS A 74 9.99 11.35 3.00
CA HIS A 74 10.40 10.10 2.40
C HIS A 74 11.17 9.28 3.42
N ILE A 75 10.80 8.00 3.55
CA ILE A 75 11.34 7.12 4.59
C ILE A 75 11.41 5.70 4.07
N ASP A 76 12.56 5.06 4.29
CA ASP A 76 12.76 3.64 4.02
C ASP A 76 12.76 2.88 5.35
N ILE A 77 11.80 1.97 5.52
CA ILE A 77 11.54 1.29 6.80
C ILE A 77 11.46 -0.23 6.58
N LYS A 78 11.94 -0.99 7.56
CA LYS A 78 11.74 -2.44 7.66
C LYS A 78 10.54 -2.72 8.55
N SER A 79 9.59 -3.51 8.05
CA SER A 79 8.53 -4.10 8.86
C SER A 79 9.04 -5.36 9.57
N THR A 80 8.35 -5.79 10.63
CA THR A 80 8.63 -6.99 11.43
C THR A 80 8.81 -8.26 10.59
N ASP A 81 8.03 -8.37 9.50
CA ASP A 81 8.07 -9.48 8.56
C ASP A 81 9.33 -9.54 7.68
N GLY A 82 10.18 -8.51 7.73
CA GLY A 82 11.38 -8.39 6.90
C GLY A 82 11.14 -7.76 5.52
N TYR A 83 9.95 -7.21 5.27
CA TYR A 83 9.71 -6.37 4.09
C TYR A 83 10.36 -4.99 4.25
N LEU A 84 11.07 -4.55 3.21
CA LEU A 84 11.59 -3.18 3.11
C LEU A 84 10.61 -2.35 2.29
N LEU A 85 10.05 -1.32 2.92
CA LEU A 85 9.06 -0.41 2.33
C LEU A 85 9.63 1.00 2.27
N SER A 86 9.41 1.69 1.16
CA SER A 86 9.68 3.12 1.00
C SER A 86 8.34 3.87 0.96
N LEU A 87 8.11 4.72 1.96
CA LEU A 87 6.88 5.49 2.11
C LEU A 87 7.14 6.94 1.72
N PHE A 88 6.25 7.48 0.90
CA PHE A 88 6.22 8.88 0.49
C PHE A 88 4.96 9.49 1.06
N CYS A 89 5.13 10.49 1.91
CA CYS A 89 4.04 11.25 2.47
C CYS A 89 4.08 12.69 1.96
N VAL A 90 2.89 13.22 1.72
CA VAL A 90 2.69 14.61 1.32
C VAL A 90 1.69 15.23 2.28
N VAL A 91 1.98 16.46 2.69
CA VAL A 91 1.10 17.27 3.53
C VAL A 91 0.96 18.67 3.00
N PHE A 92 -0.25 19.21 3.15
CA PHE A 92 -0.55 20.60 2.88
C PHE A 92 -0.74 21.38 4.18
N THR A 93 -0.15 22.56 4.21
CA THR A 93 -0.21 23.48 5.36
C THR A 93 -1.49 24.30 5.30
N LYS A 94 -2.18 24.46 6.44
CA LYS A 94 -3.30 25.40 6.56
C LYS A 94 -2.75 26.77 6.93
N LYS A 95 -3.19 27.82 6.22
CA LYS A 95 -2.80 29.20 6.54
C LYS A 95 -3.48 29.62 7.85
N CYS A 96 -2.71 30.04 8.85
CA CYS A 96 -3.20 30.60 10.12
C CYS A 96 -2.60 31.99 10.38
N ASN A 97 -3.38 32.86 11.02
CA ASN A 97 -3.03 34.28 11.23
C ASN A 97 -1.88 34.52 12.24
N ASN A 98 -1.59 33.60 13.17
CA ASN A 98 -0.56 33.78 14.20
C ASN A 98 0.57 32.73 14.04
N GLN A 99 1.28 32.78 12.91
CA GLN A 99 2.22 31.74 12.50
C GLN A 99 3.64 31.97 13.05
N ILE A 100 4.12 31.06 13.92
CA ILE A 100 5.52 31.01 14.40
C ILE A 100 6.13 29.63 14.11
N GLN A 101 7.16 29.63 13.26
CA GLN A 101 8.15 28.58 12.90
C GLN A 101 7.77 27.36 12.03
N LYS A 102 8.81 26.85 11.35
CA LYS A 102 8.84 25.91 10.19
C LYS A 102 9.48 24.53 10.55
N THR A 103 9.03 23.82 11.58
CA THR A 103 9.73 22.60 12.08
C THR A 103 8.87 21.32 12.14
N SER A 104 8.07 21.06 11.11
CA SER A 104 7.15 19.90 11.07
C SER A 104 7.75 18.59 10.52
N TYR A 105 8.94 18.63 9.88
CA TYR A 105 9.47 17.49 9.10
C TYR A 105 9.90 16.29 9.95
N LYS A 106 10.57 16.52 11.09
CA LYS A 106 11.12 15.42 11.92
C LYS A 106 10.02 14.55 12.56
N LYS A 107 8.93 15.17 13.03
CA LYS A 107 7.85 14.44 13.70
C LYS A 107 7.08 13.51 12.77
N MET A 108 6.90 13.90 11.51
CA MET A 108 6.24 13.05 10.52
C MET A 108 7.02 11.75 10.29
N VAL A 109 8.35 11.86 10.17
CA VAL A 109 9.23 10.72 9.95
C VAL A 109 9.21 9.75 11.13
N GLU A 110 9.23 10.30 12.34
CA GLU A 110 9.22 9.53 13.58
C GLU A 110 7.93 8.71 13.76
N ILE A 111 6.76 9.33 13.53
CA ILE A 111 5.46 8.66 13.65
C ILE A 111 5.33 7.51 12.65
N MET A 112 5.69 7.77 11.39
CA MET A 112 5.63 6.76 10.33
C MET A 112 6.59 5.60 10.59
N THR A 113 7.80 5.90 11.09
CA THR A 113 8.78 4.86 11.43
C THR A 113 8.25 3.97 12.56
N ARG A 114 7.69 4.58 13.61
CA ARG A 114 7.10 3.86 14.73
C ARG A 114 5.93 2.95 14.30
N GLU A 115 5.03 3.46 13.46
CA GLU A 115 3.88 2.69 12.98
C GLU A 115 4.28 1.49 12.13
N VAL A 116 5.28 1.62 11.27
CA VAL A 116 5.66 0.53 10.35
C VAL A 116 6.57 -0.50 11.04
N GLN A 117 7.41 -0.08 11.99
CA GLN A 117 8.29 -0.99 12.72
C GLN A 117 7.54 -1.88 13.71
N THR A 118 6.41 -1.41 14.25
CA THR A 118 5.63 -2.17 15.24
C THR A 118 4.69 -3.18 14.58
N ASN A 119 4.35 -2.99 13.31
CA ASN A 119 3.26 -3.69 12.64
C ASN A 119 3.75 -4.58 11.49
N ASP A 120 3.03 -5.69 11.29
CA ASP A 120 3.21 -6.60 10.15
C ASP A 120 2.66 -6.00 8.85
N LEU A 121 3.04 -6.55 7.70
CA LEU A 121 2.60 -6.03 6.40
C LEU A 121 1.06 -5.98 6.29
N LYS A 122 0.38 -6.97 6.88
CA LYS A 122 -1.08 -7.07 6.93
C LYS A 122 -1.72 -5.88 7.63
N GLU A 123 -1.18 -5.53 8.79
CA GLU A 123 -1.69 -4.45 9.62
C GLU A 123 -1.35 -3.08 9.03
N VAL A 124 -0.15 -2.92 8.47
CA VAL A 124 0.26 -1.69 7.78
C VAL A 124 -0.71 -1.37 6.64
N VAL A 125 -1.05 -2.34 5.78
CA VAL A 125 -1.99 -2.10 4.68
C VAL A 125 -3.41 -1.80 5.19
N ASN A 126 -3.86 -2.49 6.24
CA ASN A 126 -5.18 -2.21 6.84
C ASN A 126 -5.27 -0.80 7.42
N LYS A 127 -4.17 -0.22 7.91
CA LYS A 127 -4.09 1.19 8.36
C LYS A 127 -4.00 2.18 7.19
N LEU A 128 -3.33 1.79 6.11
CA LEU A 128 -3.16 2.62 4.92
C LEU A 128 -4.46 2.81 4.12
N ILE A 129 -5.32 1.78 4.00
CA ILE A 129 -6.59 1.85 3.24
C ILE A 129 -7.52 2.96 3.74
N PRO A 130 -7.85 3.08 5.04
CA PRO A 130 -8.67 4.18 5.55
C PRO A 130 -7.88 5.49 5.75
N GLY A 131 -6.56 5.49 5.50
CA GLY A 131 -5.69 6.64 5.74
C GLY A 131 -5.54 6.99 7.23
N SER A 132 -5.60 6.01 8.14
CA SER A 132 -5.52 6.28 9.59
C SER A 132 -4.19 6.91 9.98
N SER A 133 -3.08 6.44 9.40
CA SER A 133 -1.74 7.01 9.58
C SER A 133 -1.68 8.50 9.23
N GLY A 134 -2.44 8.95 8.22
CA GLY A 134 -2.50 10.36 7.86
C GLY A 134 -3.19 11.21 8.93
N LYS A 135 -4.29 10.71 9.49
CA LYS A 135 -5.05 11.37 10.57
C LYS A 135 -4.25 11.45 11.86
N ASP A 136 -3.49 10.40 12.19
CA ASP A 136 -2.64 10.37 13.37
C ASP A 136 -1.52 11.42 13.28
N ILE A 137 -0.93 11.59 12.10
CA ILE A 137 0.07 12.65 11.85
C ILE A 137 -0.56 14.04 11.98
N GLU A 138 -1.77 14.23 11.45
CA GLU A 138 -2.49 15.52 11.57
C GLU A 138 -2.68 15.90 13.04
N LYS A 139 -3.18 14.95 13.85
CA LYS A 139 -3.45 15.18 15.28
C LYS A 139 -2.19 15.57 16.08
N VAL A 140 -1.06 14.90 15.84
CA VAL A 140 0.18 15.20 16.56
C VAL A 140 0.81 16.52 16.09
N CYS A 141 0.73 16.80 14.79
CA CYS A 141 1.33 17.99 14.22
C CYS A 141 0.49 19.26 14.44
N GLN A 142 -0.82 19.16 14.71
CA GLN A 142 -1.68 20.30 15.04
C GLN A 142 -1.11 21.19 16.14
N SER A 143 -0.37 20.62 17.11
CA SER A 143 0.30 21.38 18.18
C SER A 143 1.46 22.26 17.70
N ILE A 144 2.08 21.97 16.56
CA ILE A 144 3.18 22.77 16.01
C ILE A 144 2.65 23.66 14.90
N TYR A 145 2.00 23.02 13.93
CA TYR A 145 1.54 23.68 12.72
C TYR A 145 0.25 23.01 12.24
N PRO A 146 -0.81 23.79 11.96
CA PRO A 146 -2.05 23.22 11.46
C PRO A 146 -1.84 22.68 10.05
N LEU A 147 -1.98 21.36 9.92
CA LEU A 147 -1.94 20.64 8.66
C LEU A 147 -3.38 20.37 8.20
N HIS A 148 -3.59 20.25 6.90
CA HIS A 148 -4.80 19.70 6.32
C HIS A 148 -4.39 18.77 5.17
N ASP A 149 -5.21 17.76 4.88
CA ASP A 149 -4.97 16.81 3.79
C ASP A 149 -3.59 16.12 3.87
N VAL A 150 -3.39 15.31 4.91
CA VAL A 150 -2.22 14.43 5.04
C VAL A 150 -2.48 13.11 4.32
N PHE A 151 -1.68 12.80 3.30
CA PHE A 151 -1.81 11.54 2.56
C PHE A 151 -0.47 10.83 2.34
N VAL A 152 -0.52 9.50 2.34
CA VAL A 152 0.57 8.66 1.82
C VAL A 152 0.47 8.65 0.31
N ARG A 153 1.35 9.41 -0.36
CA ARG A 153 1.41 9.52 -1.82
C ARG A 153 1.76 8.20 -2.47
N LYS A 154 2.78 7.53 -1.96
CA LYS A 154 3.30 6.31 -2.58
C LYS A 154 3.92 5.37 -1.55
N VAL A 155 3.68 4.08 -1.74
CA VAL A 155 4.31 2.99 -1.00
C VAL A 155 4.99 2.09 -2.02
N LYS A 156 6.31 1.99 -1.93
CA LYS A 156 7.11 1.07 -2.76
C LYS A 156 7.64 -0.06 -1.91
N MET A 157 7.54 -1.29 -2.40
CA MET A 157 8.25 -2.42 -1.81
C MET A 157 9.64 -2.53 -2.47
N LEU A 158 10.70 -2.31 -1.69
CA LEU A 158 12.08 -2.35 -2.18
C LEU A 158 12.62 -3.77 -2.17
N LYS A 159 12.46 -4.48 -1.05
CA LYS A 159 12.89 -5.88 -0.92
C LYS A 159 11.78 -6.72 -0.32
N LYS A 160 11.59 -7.89 -0.92
CA LYS A 160 10.75 -8.96 -0.40
C LYS A 160 11.64 -9.95 0.36
N PRO A 161 11.22 -10.44 1.54
CA PRO A 161 11.88 -11.54 2.21
C PRO A 161 11.72 -12.83 1.36
N LYS A 162 12.49 -13.87 1.69
CA LYS A 162 12.40 -15.16 1.00
C LYS A 162 10.97 -15.69 1.08
N PHE A 163 10.46 -16.22 -0.04
CA PHE A 163 9.10 -16.73 -0.13
C PHE A 163 8.94 -17.97 0.75
N VAL A 164 8.00 -17.90 1.70
CA VAL A 164 7.61 -19.02 2.56
C VAL A 164 6.13 -19.27 2.37
N VAL A 165 5.78 -20.48 1.96
CA VAL A 165 4.39 -20.86 1.61
C VAL A 165 3.44 -20.71 2.80
N GLY A 166 3.89 -21.03 4.02
CA GLY A 166 3.09 -20.92 5.25
C GLY A 166 2.60 -19.48 5.50
N LYS A 167 3.53 -18.52 5.58
CA LYS A 167 3.21 -17.10 5.75
C LYS A 167 2.33 -16.55 4.62
N TYR A 168 2.49 -17.07 3.41
CA TYR A 168 1.69 -16.64 2.26
C TYR A 168 0.24 -17.11 2.37
N MET A 169 0.00 -18.36 2.76
CA MET A 169 -1.35 -18.92 2.91
C MET A 169 -2.13 -18.24 4.05
N GLU A 170 -1.46 -17.81 5.11
CA GLU A 170 -2.06 -17.07 6.23
C GLU A 170 -2.68 -15.72 5.78
N LEU A 171 -2.16 -15.11 4.71
CA LEU A 171 -2.70 -13.84 4.19
C LEU A 171 -4.06 -14.01 3.50
N TYR A 172 -4.34 -15.19 2.92
CA TYR A 172 -5.58 -15.44 2.17
C TYR A 172 -6.69 -16.07 3.01
N GLY A 173 -6.33 -16.77 4.08
CA GLY A 173 -7.27 -17.51 4.92
C GLY A 173 -7.91 -18.69 4.19
N SER A 174 -8.38 -19.67 4.95
CA SER A 174 -9.04 -20.91 4.52
C SER A 174 -10.45 -20.67 3.93
N SER A 175 -10.59 -19.79 2.93
CA SER A 175 -11.87 -19.53 2.25
C SER A 175 -11.77 -19.56 0.73
N SER A 176 -10.62 -19.89 0.16
CA SER A 176 -10.42 -19.94 -1.29
C SER A 176 -9.76 -21.22 -1.81
N VAL A 177 -9.45 -22.18 -0.93
CA VAL A 177 -8.98 -23.52 -1.34
C VAL A 177 -10.09 -24.53 -1.10
N LYS A 178 -11.21 -24.41 -1.82
CA LYS A 178 -11.96 -25.62 -2.19
C LYS A 178 -11.08 -26.35 -3.20
N ALA A 179 -10.72 -27.57 -2.85
CA ALA A 179 -9.78 -28.42 -3.58
C ALA A 179 -10.16 -28.53 -5.07
N ALA A 180 -9.44 -27.78 -5.91
CA ALA A 180 -9.16 -28.19 -7.27
C ALA A 180 -7.64 -28.35 -7.33
N GLY A 181 -7.17 -29.59 -7.52
CA GLY A 181 -5.78 -30.02 -7.46
C GLY A 181 -4.85 -29.35 -8.48
N GLY A 182 -4.66 -28.04 -8.38
CA GLY A 182 -3.62 -27.29 -9.07
C GLY A 182 -2.40 -27.19 -8.18
N LYS A 183 -1.30 -27.83 -8.60
CA LYS A 183 0.02 -27.67 -7.99
C LYS A 183 0.33 -26.18 -7.81
N ILE A 184 0.55 -25.77 -6.56
CA ILE A 184 1.16 -24.49 -6.21
C ILE A 184 2.64 -24.64 -6.52
N VAL A 185 3.09 -24.09 -7.65
CA VAL A 185 4.51 -23.95 -8.04
C VAL A 185 4.70 -22.54 -8.52
#